data_AF-A0A4Q3CHF2-F1
#
_entry.id   AF-A0A4Q3CHF2-F1
#
_cell.length_a   1.000
_cell.length_b   1.000
_cell.length_c   1.000
_cell.angle_alpha   90.00
_cell.angle_beta   90.00
_cell.angle_gamma   90.00
#
_symmetry.space_group_name_H-M   'P 1'
#
loop_
_entity.id
_entity.type
_entity.pdbx_description
1 polymer ?
#
loop_
_entity_poly.entity_id
_entity_poly.type
_entity_poly.pdbx_seq_one_letter_code
_entity_poly.pdbx_strand_id
1 'polypeptide(L)'
;MLAEQVSQNPVYSTTLPLEIVQAATTWGHALAAFMFAALVGWQATVRTGGSRRLALTFACAMTSSWCALVAIFGAGGISSSVVKSLADAAWLGFLFMLQPPIVARHRRPMILGIYALLGTLILAAIVIKLLPLLFSGSPRIEATLFLSGQAIRVAIAIGGLCLLHNMYTAASPEARWGLGSPMLALAVMWGFDLNLATVAYLIGGWPQGLFGLRGMMMVLIAPLLVTVSRLATLDQMRTSRSARFQTMTLVVTGAYLAAMVLIARLLAIGGHQERL
;
A
#
# COMPACT_ATOMS: atom_id res chain seq x y z
N MET A 1 -7.33 -11.01 -32.79
CA MET A 1 -6.01 -10.34 -33.01
C MET A 1 -5.50 -9.71 -31.71
N LEU A 2 -5.42 -10.49 -30.62
CA LEU A 2 -4.91 -10.06 -29.30
C LEU A 2 -3.51 -10.65 -29.00
N ALA A 3 -2.91 -11.34 -29.98
CA ALA A 3 -1.61 -11.97 -29.86
C ALA A 3 -0.43 -11.05 -30.20
N GLU A 4 -0.68 -9.84 -30.73
CA GLU A 4 0.36 -8.97 -31.30
C GLU A 4 0.76 -7.79 -30.41
N GLN A 5 0.06 -7.56 -29.30
CA GLN A 5 0.53 -6.61 -28.27
C GLN A 5 1.62 -7.21 -27.35
N VAL A 6 2.00 -8.47 -27.57
CA VAL A 6 3.19 -9.09 -26.97
C VAL A 6 4.41 -8.76 -27.83
N SER A 7 4.57 -7.48 -28.22
CA SER A 7 5.91 -6.98 -28.56
C SER A 7 6.69 -6.95 -27.26
N GLN A 8 7.26 -8.12 -26.97
CA GLN A 8 8.15 -8.43 -25.88
C GLN A 8 9.16 -7.29 -25.75
N ASN A 9 9.01 -6.52 -24.68
CA ASN A 9 10.05 -5.60 -24.28
C ASN A 9 11.23 -6.47 -23.82
N PRO A 10 12.37 -6.55 -24.54
CA PRO A 10 13.40 -7.59 -24.33
C PRO A 10 14.17 -7.46 -23.01
N VAL A 11 13.88 -6.43 -22.21
CA VAL A 11 14.59 -6.13 -20.96
C VAL A 11 14.24 -7.13 -19.84
N TYR A 12 13.17 -7.92 -19.98
CA TYR A 12 12.73 -8.86 -18.95
C TYR A 12 13.00 -10.34 -19.27
N SER A 13 13.63 -10.66 -20.41
CA SER A 13 13.84 -12.06 -20.83
C SER A 13 14.91 -12.82 -20.03
N THR A 14 15.62 -12.17 -19.11
CA THR A 14 16.72 -12.77 -18.35
C THR A 14 16.45 -12.99 -16.86
N THR A 15 15.26 -12.68 -16.33
CA THR A 15 14.99 -12.77 -14.89
C THR A 15 13.75 -13.61 -14.58
N LEU A 16 13.98 -14.87 -14.21
CA LEU A 16 13.02 -15.89 -13.75
C LEU A 16 11.96 -16.35 -14.78
N PRO A 17 11.70 -17.66 -14.91
CA PRO A 17 10.61 -18.17 -15.73
C PRO A 17 9.26 -17.56 -15.31
N LEU A 18 8.44 -17.16 -16.29
CA LEU A 18 7.12 -16.57 -16.06
C LEU A 18 6.23 -17.42 -15.13
N GLU A 19 6.37 -18.75 -15.23
CA GLU A 19 5.67 -19.72 -14.39
C GLU A 19 6.02 -19.59 -12.91
N ILE A 20 7.29 -19.35 -12.58
CA ILE A 20 7.74 -19.16 -11.20
C ILE A 20 7.13 -17.88 -10.62
N VAL A 21 7.08 -16.81 -11.42
CA VAL A 21 6.52 -15.52 -10.99
C VAL A 21 5.00 -15.62 -10.76
N GLN A 22 4.30 -16.34 -11.62
CA GLN A 22 2.86 -16.60 -11.45
C GLN A 22 2.60 -17.47 -10.23
N ALA A 23 3.35 -18.56 -10.06
CA ALA A 23 3.25 -19.42 -8.89
C ALA A 23 3.53 -18.64 -7.59
N ALA A 24 4.59 -17.84 -7.55
CA ALA A 24 4.91 -16.99 -6.42
C ALA A 24 3.79 -15.98 -6.12
N THR A 25 3.18 -15.41 -7.17
CA THR A 25 2.03 -14.50 -7.01
C THR A 25 0.85 -15.22 -6.40
N THR A 26 0.43 -16.35 -6.96
CA THR A 26 -0.75 -17.08 -6.49
C THR A 26 -0.55 -17.63 -5.09
N TRP A 27 0.52 -18.39 -4.85
CA TRP A 27 0.78 -19.03 -3.57
C TRP A 27 1.14 -18.02 -2.47
N GLY A 28 1.92 -16.99 -2.81
CA GLY A 28 2.28 -15.93 -1.87
C GLY A 28 1.05 -15.16 -1.39
N HIS A 29 0.14 -14.79 -2.30
CA HIS A 29 -1.09 -14.10 -1.92
C HIS A 29 -2.13 -15.03 -1.28
N ALA A 30 -2.20 -16.31 -1.66
CA ALA A 30 -3.07 -17.28 -0.99
C ALA A 30 -2.64 -17.50 0.48
N LEU A 31 -1.34 -17.64 0.73
CA LEU A 31 -0.82 -17.76 2.09
C LEU A 31 -1.05 -16.48 2.90
N ALA A 32 -0.83 -15.31 2.30
CA ALA A 32 -1.14 -14.02 2.94
C ALA A 32 -2.63 -13.92 3.29
N ALA A 33 -3.53 -14.28 2.37
CA ALA A 33 -4.97 -14.28 2.61
C ALA A 33 -5.32 -15.18 3.81
N PHE A 34 -4.77 -16.39 3.87
CA PHE A 34 -4.97 -17.30 4.99
C PHE A 34 -4.49 -16.70 6.32
N MET A 35 -3.29 -16.11 6.36
CA MET A 35 -2.75 -15.52 7.59
C MET A 35 -3.56 -14.31 8.07
N PHE A 36 -3.97 -13.42 7.16
CA PHE A 36 -4.82 -12.29 7.52
C PHE A 36 -6.23 -12.75 7.94
N ALA A 37 -6.80 -13.78 7.32
CA ALA A 37 -8.06 -14.38 7.75
C ALA A 37 -7.95 -15.02 9.13
N ALA A 38 -6.86 -15.75 9.42
CA ALA A 38 -6.59 -16.32 10.74
C ALA A 38 -6.44 -15.22 11.79
N LEU A 39 -5.76 -14.11 11.45
CA LEU A 39 -5.63 -12.94 12.33
C LEU A 39 -7.00 -12.30 12.62
N VAL A 40 -7.86 -12.17 11.62
CA VAL A 40 -9.25 -11.67 11.79
C VAL A 40 -10.06 -12.60 12.69
N GLY A 41 -9.98 -13.92 12.46
CA GLY A 41 -10.65 -14.93 13.29
C GLY A 41 -10.18 -14.89 14.75
N TRP A 42 -8.86 -14.80 14.96
CA TRP A 42 -8.28 -14.67 16.29
C TRP A 42 -8.69 -13.36 16.98
N GLN A 43 -8.68 -12.22 16.27
CA GLN A 43 -9.12 -10.93 16.81
C GLN A 43 -10.61 -10.94 17.18
N ALA A 44 -11.45 -11.72 16.48
CA ALA A 44 -12.85 -11.91 16.80
C ALA A 44 -13.06 -12.67 18.13
N THR A 45 -12.12 -13.54 18.53
CA THR A 45 -12.19 -14.23 19.83
C THR A 45 -11.81 -13.35 21.02
N VAL A 46 -11.07 -12.26 20.79
CA VAL A 46 -10.68 -11.31 21.85
C VAL A 46 -11.83 -10.32 22.09
N ARG A 47 -12.47 -10.42 23.26
CA ARG A 47 -13.68 -9.64 23.62
C ARG A 47 -13.40 -8.20 24.07
N THR A 48 -12.14 -7.79 24.23
CA THR A 48 -11.74 -6.47 24.72
C THR A 48 -11.01 -5.67 23.62
N GLY A 49 -11.29 -4.36 23.49
CA GLY A 49 -10.51 -3.48 22.58
C GLY A 49 -11.25 -2.41 21.76
N GLY A 50 -12.52 -2.12 22.02
CA GLY A 50 -13.23 -0.93 21.49
C GLY A 50 -13.18 -0.72 19.97
N SER A 51 -13.30 0.53 19.51
CA SER A 51 -13.38 0.92 18.09
C SER A 51 -12.07 0.71 17.31
N ARG A 52 -10.90 0.89 17.95
CA ARG A 52 -9.58 0.71 17.29
C ARG A 52 -9.36 -0.73 16.83
N ARG A 53 -9.79 -1.71 17.64
CA ARG A 53 -9.76 -3.12 17.27
C ARG A 53 -10.63 -3.39 16.04
N LEU A 54 -11.86 -2.86 16.03
CA LEU A 54 -12.77 -3.04 14.89
C LEU A 54 -12.17 -2.47 13.59
N ALA A 55 -11.53 -1.31 13.65
CA ALA A 55 -10.85 -0.75 12.47
C ALA A 55 -9.67 -1.61 12.01
N LEU A 56 -8.87 -2.16 12.94
CA LEU A 56 -7.78 -3.09 12.61
C LEU A 56 -8.33 -4.37 11.96
N THR A 57 -9.36 -4.97 12.57
CA THR A 57 -10.00 -6.19 12.06
C THR A 57 -10.58 -5.95 10.68
N PHE A 58 -11.23 -4.80 10.46
CA PHE A 58 -11.76 -4.42 9.15
C PHE A 58 -10.65 -4.24 8.11
N ALA A 59 -9.55 -3.57 8.46
CA ALA A 59 -8.40 -3.42 7.56
C ALA A 59 -7.73 -4.76 7.22
N CYS A 60 -7.60 -5.66 8.21
CA CYS A 60 -7.10 -7.01 7.99
C CYS A 60 -8.05 -7.84 7.11
N ALA A 61 -9.37 -7.72 7.32
CA ALA A 61 -10.37 -8.41 6.51
C ALA A 61 -10.34 -7.94 5.06
N MET A 62 -10.28 -6.63 4.81
CA MET A 62 -10.14 -6.08 3.46
C MET A 62 -8.83 -6.53 2.80
N THR A 63 -7.73 -6.59 3.56
CA THR A 63 -6.43 -7.07 3.07
C THR A 63 -6.48 -8.56 2.72
N SER A 64 -7.15 -9.37 3.55
CA SER A 64 -7.40 -10.80 3.29
C SER A 64 -8.20 -11.00 2.00
N SER A 65 -9.32 -10.29 1.85
CA SER A 65 -10.17 -10.35 0.66
C SER A 65 -9.41 -9.92 -0.59
N TRP A 66 -8.59 -8.87 -0.49
CA TRP A 66 -7.74 -8.44 -1.60
C TRP A 66 -6.73 -9.54 -1.99
N CYS A 67 -6.02 -10.13 -1.04
CA CYS A 67 -5.05 -11.19 -1.31
C CYS A 67 -5.71 -12.43 -1.94
N ALA A 68 -6.90 -12.82 -1.47
CA ALA A 68 -7.67 -13.91 -2.06
C ALA A 68 -8.07 -13.61 -3.52
N LEU A 69 -8.54 -12.39 -3.81
CA LEU A 69 -8.87 -11.98 -5.17
C LEU A 69 -7.65 -11.95 -6.09
N VAL A 70 -6.48 -11.55 -5.60
CA VAL A 70 -5.23 -11.61 -6.37
C VAL A 70 -4.84 -13.05 -6.67
N ALA A 71 -5.00 -13.99 -5.72
CA ALA A 71 -4.70 -15.39 -5.95
C ALA A 71 -5.62 -16.02 -7.03
N ILE A 72 -6.88 -15.56 -7.12
CA ILE A 72 -7.87 -16.09 -8.08
C ILE A 72 -7.78 -15.40 -9.44
N PHE A 73 -7.79 -14.06 -9.47
CA PHE A 73 -7.91 -13.25 -10.69
C PHE A 73 -6.58 -12.63 -11.15
N GLY A 74 -5.51 -12.79 -10.38
CA GLY A 74 -4.22 -12.19 -10.65
C GLY A 74 -4.14 -10.68 -10.35
N ALA A 75 -2.99 -10.11 -10.70
CA ALA A 75 -2.63 -8.72 -10.42
C ALA A 75 -3.49 -7.68 -11.16
N GLY A 76 -3.90 -8.00 -12.39
CA GLY A 76 -4.61 -7.10 -13.29
C GLY A 76 -6.13 -7.09 -13.11
N GLY A 77 -6.68 -7.95 -12.25
CA GLY A 77 -8.13 -8.02 -12.03
C GLY A 77 -8.70 -6.71 -11.51
N ILE A 78 -9.82 -6.27 -12.10
CA ILE A 78 -10.56 -5.08 -11.66
C ILE A 78 -11.01 -5.26 -10.21
N SER A 79 -11.55 -6.44 -9.87
CA SER A 79 -11.96 -6.80 -8.51
C SER A 79 -10.81 -6.70 -7.51
N SER A 80 -9.65 -7.30 -7.82
CA SER A 80 -8.44 -7.22 -6.99
C SER A 80 -7.99 -5.77 -6.79
N SER A 81 -8.04 -4.98 -7.86
CA SER A 81 -7.61 -3.57 -7.83
C SER A 81 -8.55 -2.69 -6.99
N VAL A 82 -9.86 -2.90 -7.07
CA VAL A 82 -10.86 -2.17 -6.28
C VAL A 82 -10.78 -2.55 -4.81
N VAL A 83 -10.72 -3.84 -4.49
CA VAL A 83 -10.62 -4.29 -3.10
C VAL A 83 -9.29 -3.86 -2.47
N LYS A 84 -8.20 -3.75 -3.25
CA LYS A 84 -6.98 -3.12 -2.76
C LYS A 84 -7.18 -1.65 -2.36
N SER A 85 -7.90 -0.86 -3.15
CA SER A 85 -8.23 0.53 -2.79
C SER A 85 -9.09 0.59 -1.51
N LEU A 86 -10.03 -0.33 -1.34
CA LEU A 86 -10.82 -0.44 -0.11
C LEU A 86 -9.96 -0.82 1.10
N ALA A 87 -8.98 -1.70 0.92
CA ALA A 87 -8.01 -2.03 1.96
C ALA A 87 -7.15 -0.80 2.34
N ASP A 88 -6.70 0.00 1.36
CA ASP A 88 -5.98 1.26 1.64
C ASP A 88 -6.85 2.25 2.43
N ALA A 89 -8.14 2.37 2.09
CA ALA A 89 -9.08 3.20 2.84
C ALA A 89 -9.27 2.68 4.28
N ALA A 90 -9.37 1.36 4.46
CA ALA A 90 -9.50 0.74 5.77
C ALA A 90 -8.25 0.99 6.63
N TRP A 91 -7.05 0.93 6.05
CA TRP A 91 -5.81 1.25 6.74
C TRP A 91 -5.68 2.74 7.09
N LEU A 92 -6.16 3.64 6.24
CA LEU A 92 -6.28 5.06 6.60
C LEU A 92 -7.29 5.29 7.74
N GLY A 93 -8.43 4.60 7.71
CA GLY A 93 -9.41 4.64 8.80
C GLY A 93 -8.83 4.13 10.12
N PHE A 94 -8.03 3.07 10.08
CA PHE A 94 -7.30 2.57 11.24
C PHE A 94 -6.31 3.60 11.78
N LEU A 95 -5.49 4.23 10.93
CA LEU A 95 -4.60 5.32 11.35
C LEU A 95 -5.36 6.49 11.98
N PHE A 96 -6.51 6.84 11.41
CA PHE A 96 -7.36 7.90 11.92
C PHE A 96 -7.86 7.59 13.34
N MET A 97 -8.31 6.36 13.60
CA MET A 97 -8.75 5.92 14.94
C MET A 97 -7.60 5.81 15.96
N LEU A 98 -6.37 5.70 15.48
CA LEU A 98 -5.18 5.66 16.34
C LEU A 98 -4.74 7.06 16.80
N GLN A 99 -5.27 8.13 16.19
CA GLN A 99 -4.91 9.48 16.57
C GLN A 99 -5.36 9.81 18.01
N PRO A 100 -4.48 10.41 18.83
CA PRO A 100 -4.87 10.88 20.15
C PRO A 100 -5.98 11.94 20.06
N PRO A 101 -6.97 11.93 20.97
CA PRO A 101 -8.03 12.94 20.99
C PRO A 101 -7.49 14.37 21.25
N ILE A 102 -6.26 14.50 21.78
CA ILE A 102 -5.62 15.75 22.19
C ILE A 102 -4.60 16.21 21.15
N VAL A 103 -4.99 16.27 19.87
CA VAL A 103 -4.22 17.09 18.91
C VAL A 103 -4.53 18.55 19.23
N ALA A 104 -3.50 19.37 19.45
CA ALA A 104 -3.66 20.81 19.72
C ALA A 104 -4.66 21.44 18.72
N ARG A 105 -5.65 22.19 19.23
CA ARG A 105 -6.83 22.71 18.51
C ARG A 105 -6.52 23.35 17.14
N HIS A 106 -5.32 23.89 16.96
CA HIS A 106 -4.84 24.51 15.72
C HIS A 106 -4.36 23.54 14.63
N ARG A 107 -3.99 22.29 14.96
CA ARG A 107 -3.38 21.33 14.00
C ARG A 107 -4.33 20.24 13.51
N ARG A 108 -5.44 20.05 14.22
CA ARG A 108 -6.52 19.12 13.84
C ARG A 108 -7.06 19.35 12.41
N PRO A 109 -7.32 20.58 11.93
CA PRO A 109 -7.88 20.77 10.59
C PRO A 109 -6.91 20.38 9.47
N MET A 110 -5.61 20.64 9.64
CA MET A 110 -4.60 20.26 8.64
C MET A 110 -4.49 18.74 8.49
N ILE A 111 -4.44 18.01 9.60
CA ILE A 111 -4.38 16.55 9.59
C ILE A 111 -5.65 15.95 8.98
N LEU A 112 -6.83 16.46 9.35
CA LEU A 112 -8.09 16.07 8.74
C LEU A 112 -8.12 16.37 7.23
N GLY A 113 -7.53 17.48 6.80
CA GLY A 113 -7.38 17.83 5.39
C GLY A 113 -6.55 16.80 4.62
N ILE A 114 -5.48 16.27 5.21
CA ILE A 114 -4.68 15.19 4.59
C ILE A 114 -5.49 13.89 4.48
N TYR A 115 -6.22 13.51 5.53
CA TYR A 115 -7.10 12.32 5.44
C TYR A 115 -8.20 12.49 4.39
N ALA A 116 -8.83 13.66 4.32
CA ALA A 116 -9.84 13.96 3.32
C ALA A 116 -9.25 13.88 1.91
N LEU A 117 -8.09 14.50 1.68
CA LEU A 117 -7.37 14.43 0.41
C LEU A 117 -7.07 12.99 0.00
N LEU A 118 -6.51 12.18 0.92
CA LEU A 118 -6.19 10.78 0.63
C LEU A 118 -7.45 9.94 0.39
N GLY A 119 -8.53 10.21 1.13
CA GLY A 119 -9.85 9.59 0.88
C GLY A 119 -10.38 9.91 -0.52
N THR A 120 -10.30 11.18 -0.94
CA THR A 120 -10.66 11.61 -2.30
C THR A 120 -9.79 10.95 -3.36
N LEU A 121 -8.48 10.86 -3.14
CA LEU A 121 -7.56 10.18 -4.05
C LEU A 121 -7.88 8.68 -4.18
N ILE A 122 -8.23 8.01 -3.08
CA ILE A 122 -8.65 6.59 -3.12
C ILE A 122 -9.95 6.44 -3.90
N LEU A 123 -10.92 7.33 -3.70
CA LEU A 123 -12.17 7.32 -4.46
C LEU A 123 -11.90 7.52 -5.96
N ALA A 124 -11.08 8.50 -6.31
CA ALA A 124 -10.66 8.73 -7.70
C ALA A 124 -9.96 7.49 -8.29
N ALA A 125 -9.10 6.81 -7.51
CA ALA A 125 -8.45 5.58 -7.94
C ALA A 125 -9.47 4.45 -8.20
N ILE A 126 -10.52 4.32 -7.37
CA ILE A 126 -11.59 3.34 -7.59
C ILE A 126 -12.32 3.65 -8.90
N VAL A 127 -12.69 4.91 -9.12
CA VAL A 127 -13.36 5.36 -10.35
C VAL A 127 -12.52 5.02 -11.57
N ILE A 128 -11.24 5.40 -11.58
CA ILE A 128 -10.31 5.11 -12.69
C ILE A 128 -10.19 3.61 -12.98
N LYS A 129 -10.20 2.76 -11.94
CA LYS A 129 -10.14 1.30 -12.10
C LYS A 129 -11.41 0.68 -12.65
N LEU A 130 -12.55 1.36 -12.53
CA LEU A 130 -13.85 0.92 -13.05
C LEU A 130 -14.13 1.44 -14.46
N LEU A 131 -13.51 2.55 -14.88
CA LEU A 131 -13.67 3.12 -16.23
C LEU A 131 -13.44 2.14 -17.38
N PRO A 132 -12.50 1.17 -17.32
CA PRO A 132 -12.35 0.16 -18.37
C PRO A 132 -13.60 -0.68 -18.64
N LEU A 133 -14.53 -0.79 -17.68
CA LEU A 133 -15.82 -1.46 -17.89
C LEU A 133 -16.76 -0.69 -18.82
N LEU A 134 -16.58 0.64 -18.92
CA LEU A 134 -17.43 1.54 -19.71
C LEU A 134 -16.78 1.94 -21.03
N PHE A 135 -15.45 2.03 -21.07
CA PHE A 135 -14.67 2.54 -22.20
C PHE A 135 -13.68 1.50 -22.75
N SER A 136 -14.12 0.23 -22.83
CA SER A 136 -13.30 -0.83 -23.41
C SER A 136 -13.09 -0.62 -24.92
N GLY A 137 -11.89 -0.98 -25.43
CA GLY A 137 -11.62 -1.04 -26.87
C GLY A 137 -10.62 -0.01 -27.44
N SER A 138 -10.07 0.88 -26.61
CA SER A 138 -8.98 1.79 -27.02
C SER A 138 -7.72 1.58 -26.18
N PRO A 139 -6.63 1.01 -26.74
CA PRO A 139 -5.38 0.78 -26.02
C PRO A 139 -4.76 2.06 -25.44
N ARG A 140 -4.97 3.21 -26.09
CA ARG A 140 -4.49 4.51 -25.60
C ARG A 140 -5.21 4.96 -24.33
N ILE A 141 -6.53 4.72 -24.25
CA ILE A 141 -7.32 5.08 -23.06
C ILE A 141 -6.90 4.17 -21.90
N GLU A 142 -6.78 2.86 -22.14
CA GLU A 142 -6.35 1.90 -21.12
C GLU A 142 -4.96 2.21 -20.57
N ALA A 143 -3.99 2.53 -21.43
CA ALA A 143 -2.66 2.95 -21.01
C ALA A 143 -2.70 4.24 -20.15
N THR A 144 -3.51 5.22 -20.55
CA THR A 144 -3.67 6.48 -19.82
C THR A 144 -4.32 6.27 -18.46
N LEU A 145 -5.37 5.44 -18.38
CA LEU A 145 -6.03 5.08 -17.12
C LEU A 145 -5.07 4.31 -16.19
N PHE A 146 -4.28 3.40 -16.74
CA PHE A 146 -3.27 2.66 -15.98
C PHE A 146 -2.24 3.62 -15.36
N LEU A 147 -1.62 4.48 -16.15
CA LEU A 147 -0.62 5.44 -15.68
C LEU A 147 -1.20 6.41 -14.65
N SER A 148 -2.41 6.92 -14.90
CA SER A 148 -3.12 7.81 -13.95
C SER A 148 -3.41 7.10 -12.63
N GLY A 149 -3.83 5.84 -12.69
CA GLY A 149 -4.05 5.00 -11.51
C GLY A 149 -2.77 4.77 -10.70
N GLN A 150 -1.63 4.52 -11.35
CA GLN A 150 -0.35 4.36 -10.63
C GLN A 150 0.13 5.68 -10.03
N ALA A 151 -0.03 6.82 -10.72
CA ALA A 151 0.33 8.13 -10.19
C ALA A 151 -0.45 8.46 -8.90
N ILE A 152 -1.76 8.16 -8.88
CA ILE A 152 -2.58 8.33 -7.68
C ILE A 152 -2.15 7.37 -6.56
N ARG A 153 -1.79 6.12 -6.88
CA ARG A 153 -1.27 5.17 -5.87
C ARG A 153 0.05 5.63 -5.26
N VAL A 154 0.95 6.22 -6.05
CA VAL A 154 2.17 6.86 -5.56
C VAL A 154 1.81 7.98 -4.58
N ALA A 155 0.88 8.87 -4.94
CA ALA A 155 0.44 9.97 -4.06
C ALA A 155 -0.18 9.45 -2.75
N ILE A 156 -1.03 8.41 -2.82
CA ILE A 156 -1.63 7.77 -1.63
C ILE A 156 -0.55 7.18 -0.72
N ALA A 157 0.41 6.45 -1.29
CA ALA A 157 1.47 5.82 -0.50
C ALA A 157 2.38 6.86 0.17
N ILE A 158 2.76 7.93 -0.53
CA ILE A 158 3.51 9.06 0.06
C ILE A 158 2.70 9.70 1.20
N GLY A 159 1.42 9.99 0.97
CA GLY A 159 0.55 10.59 1.98
C GLY A 159 0.38 9.70 3.22
N GLY A 160 0.19 8.40 3.03
CA GLY A 160 0.12 7.41 4.10
C GLY A 160 1.41 7.34 4.91
N LEU A 161 2.57 7.29 4.24
CA LEU A 161 3.89 7.31 4.90
C LEU A 161 4.15 8.62 5.66
N CYS A 162 3.76 9.77 5.10
CA CYS A 162 3.85 11.06 5.78
C CYS A 162 2.98 11.10 7.04
N LEU A 163 1.73 10.62 6.97
CA LEU A 163 0.84 10.53 8.13
C LEU A 163 1.42 9.60 9.20
N LEU A 164 1.95 8.44 8.77
CA LEU A 164 2.54 7.45 9.64
C LEU A 164 3.78 7.99 10.36
N HIS A 165 4.68 8.66 9.64
CA HIS A 165 5.85 9.30 10.21
C HIS A 165 5.47 10.40 11.19
N ASN A 166 4.50 11.25 10.83
CA ASN A 166 3.98 12.29 11.72
C ASN A 166 3.41 11.70 13.02
N MET A 167 2.71 10.56 12.93
CA MET A 167 2.23 9.87 14.12
C MET A 167 3.37 9.28 14.96
N TYR A 168 4.46 8.82 14.33
CA TYR A 168 5.60 8.19 15.01
C TYR A 168 6.40 9.21 15.80
N THR A 169 6.68 10.37 15.18
CA THR A 169 7.40 11.46 15.81
C THR A 169 6.56 12.12 16.91
N ALA A 170 5.24 12.15 16.74
CA ALA A 170 4.28 12.60 17.76
C ALA A 170 4.18 11.67 18.98
N ALA A 171 4.40 10.37 18.81
CA ALA A 171 4.27 9.40 19.89
C ALA A 171 5.38 9.55 20.93
N SER A 172 5.02 9.46 22.20
CA SER A 172 5.94 9.46 23.34
C SER A 172 6.70 8.12 23.45
N PRO A 173 7.89 8.06 24.07
CA PRO A 173 8.79 6.90 24.00
C PRO A 173 8.13 5.56 24.41
N GLU A 174 7.44 5.50 25.55
CA GLU A 174 6.75 4.27 25.95
C GLU A 174 5.54 3.88 25.05
N ALA A 175 5.02 4.79 24.20
CA ALA A 175 3.92 4.50 23.25
C ALA A 175 4.51 3.98 21.94
N ARG A 176 5.75 4.36 21.63
CA ARG A 176 6.49 3.81 20.48
C ARG A 176 6.76 2.32 20.66
N TRP A 177 6.92 1.80 21.89
CA TRP A 177 7.05 0.37 22.10
C TRP A 177 5.76 -0.41 21.80
N GLY A 178 4.59 0.12 22.18
CA GLY A 178 3.30 -0.51 21.83
C GLY A 178 2.90 -0.34 20.36
N LEU A 179 3.18 0.83 19.79
CA LEU A 179 2.82 1.18 18.41
C LEU A 179 3.88 0.84 17.37
N GLY A 180 5.09 0.46 17.77
CA GLY A 180 6.21 0.25 16.84
C GLY A 180 5.93 -0.86 15.83
N SER A 181 5.36 -1.98 16.28
CA SER A 181 5.03 -3.13 15.43
C SER A 181 4.01 -2.81 14.32
N PRO A 182 2.81 -2.23 14.62
CA PRO A 182 1.86 -1.84 13.56
C PRO A 182 2.41 -0.77 12.64
N MET A 183 3.18 0.17 13.18
CA MET A 183 3.73 1.26 12.39
C MET A 183 4.81 0.76 11.44
N LEU A 184 5.65 -0.18 11.88
CA LEU A 184 6.61 -0.85 11.01
C LEU A 184 5.89 -1.64 9.90
N ALA A 185 4.85 -2.40 10.25
CA ALA A 185 4.03 -3.13 9.29
C ALA A 185 3.47 -2.21 8.18
N LEU A 186 2.87 -1.09 8.57
CA LEU A 186 2.34 -0.10 7.63
C LEU A 186 3.42 0.61 6.81
N ALA A 187 4.57 0.92 7.43
CA ALA A 187 5.69 1.54 6.75
C ALA A 187 6.25 0.64 5.66
N VAL A 188 6.44 -0.66 5.97
CA VAL A 188 6.89 -1.66 5.01
C VAL A 188 5.84 -1.83 3.90
N MET A 189 4.56 -1.95 4.26
CA MET A 189 3.47 -2.11 3.30
C MET A 189 3.38 -0.94 2.30
N TRP A 190 3.28 0.30 2.79
CA TRP A 190 3.17 1.47 1.90
C TRP A 190 4.49 1.82 1.24
N GLY A 191 5.64 1.57 1.86
CA GLY A 191 6.95 1.72 1.24
C GLY A 191 7.11 0.78 0.04
N PHE A 192 6.65 -0.46 0.16
CA PHE A 192 6.63 -1.39 -0.96
C PHE A 192 5.60 -1.01 -2.02
N ASP A 193 4.38 -0.63 -1.63
CA ASP A 193 3.33 -0.21 -2.56
C ASP A 193 3.74 1.07 -3.33
N LEU A 194 4.47 1.98 -2.69
CA LEU A 194 5.09 3.15 -3.33
C LEU A 194 6.05 2.69 -4.43
N ASN A 195 7.01 1.83 -4.10
CA ASN A 195 7.99 1.32 -5.06
C ASN A 195 7.33 0.57 -6.22
N LEU A 196 6.39 -0.31 -5.92
CA LEU A 196 5.65 -1.06 -6.92
C LEU A 196 4.90 -0.13 -7.88
N ALA A 197 4.20 0.89 -7.35
CA ALA A 197 3.47 1.86 -8.16
C ALA A 197 4.42 2.76 -8.98
N THR A 198 5.56 3.17 -8.42
CA THR A 198 6.55 3.97 -9.14
C THR A 198 7.21 3.18 -10.26
N VAL A 199 7.62 1.94 -10.02
CA VAL A 199 8.16 1.07 -11.08
C VAL A 199 7.10 0.87 -12.16
N ALA A 200 5.86 0.54 -11.77
CA ALA A 200 4.76 0.34 -12.71
C ALA A 200 4.48 1.57 -13.57
N TYR A 201 4.54 2.77 -12.98
CA TYR A 201 4.40 4.04 -13.68
C TYR A 201 5.55 4.29 -14.67
N LEU A 202 6.80 4.03 -14.26
CA LEU A 202 7.98 4.27 -15.08
C LEU A 202 8.07 3.35 -16.30
N ILE A 203 7.70 2.08 -16.14
CA ILE A 203 7.74 1.09 -17.22
C ILE A 203 6.44 1.03 -18.03
N GLY A 204 5.38 1.72 -17.58
CA GLY A 204 4.07 1.71 -18.24
C GLY A 204 3.34 0.36 -18.20
N GLY A 205 3.66 -0.51 -17.25
CA GLY A 205 3.10 -1.86 -17.15
C GLY A 205 3.27 -2.48 -15.76
N TRP A 206 2.67 -3.66 -15.53
CA TRP A 206 2.79 -4.36 -14.25
C TRP A 206 4.13 -5.08 -14.11
N PRO A 207 4.98 -4.72 -13.14
CA PRO A 207 6.24 -5.43 -12.89
C PRO A 207 5.95 -6.75 -12.18
N GLN A 208 5.76 -7.82 -12.95
CA GLN A 208 5.30 -9.14 -12.44
C GLN A 208 6.19 -9.68 -11.31
N GLY A 209 7.52 -9.55 -11.42
CA GLY A 209 8.46 -10.01 -10.38
C GLY A 209 8.26 -9.30 -9.04
N LEU A 210 8.15 -7.97 -9.04
CA LEU A 210 7.84 -7.17 -7.84
C LEU A 210 6.45 -7.50 -7.30
N PHE A 211 5.49 -7.75 -8.18
CA PHE A 211 4.14 -8.12 -7.76
C PHE A 211 4.10 -9.48 -7.08
N GLY A 212 4.84 -10.48 -7.56
CA GLY A 212 4.97 -11.78 -6.89
C GLY A 212 5.58 -11.67 -5.50
N LEU A 213 6.64 -10.86 -5.35
CA LEU A 213 7.28 -10.57 -4.07
C LEU A 213 6.32 -9.92 -3.06
N ARG A 214 5.33 -9.16 -3.54
CA ARG A 214 4.34 -8.50 -2.68
C ARG A 214 3.56 -9.48 -1.82
N GLY A 215 3.21 -10.66 -2.37
CA GLY A 215 2.51 -11.70 -1.61
C GLY A 215 3.36 -12.21 -0.45
N MET A 216 4.64 -12.49 -0.71
CA MET A 216 5.61 -12.90 0.31
C MET A 216 5.82 -11.82 1.37
N MET A 217 5.89 -10.55 0.97
CA MET A 217 5.98 -9.45 1.93
C MET A 217 4.74 -9.40 2.85
N MET A 218 3.54 -9.59 2.31
CA MET A 218 2.31 -9.58 3.11
C MET A 218 2.28 -10.72 4.14
N VAL A 219 2.85 -11.88 3.81
CA VAL A 219 3.07 -12.99 4.76
C VAL A 219 3.95 -12.55 5.93
N LEU A 220 5.02 -11.79 5.68
CA LEU A 220 5.90 -11.26 6.74
C LEU A 220 5.24 -10.15 7.57
N ILE A 221 4.32 -9.39 6.99
CA ILE A 221 3.61 -8.30 7.66
C ILE A 221 2.54 -8.83 8.61
N ALA A 222 1.84 -9.91 8.26
CA ALA A 222 0.78 -10.49 9.07
C ALA A 222 1.16 -10.73 10.56
N PRO A 223 2.31 -11.35 10.90
CA PRO A 223 2.69 -11.55 12.31
C PRO A 223 3.00 -10.25 13.05
N LEU A 224 3.51 -9.21 12.37
CA LEU A 224 3.78 -7.90 12.98
C LEU A 224 2.50 -7.22 13.49
N LEU A 225 1.34 -7.59 12.95
CA LEU A 225 0.04 -7.05 13.35
C LEU A 225 -0.57 -7.76 14.56
N VAL A 226 -0.03 -8.91 14.97
CA VAL A 226 -0.49 -9.64 16.17
C VAL A 226 -0.29 -8.80 17.42
N THR A 227 0.83 -8.08 17.53
CA THR A 227 1.21 -7.27 18.70
C THR A 227 0.23 -6.12 18.98
N VAL A 228 -0.46 -5.64 17.95
CA VAL A 228 -1.43 -4.51 18.01
C VAL A 228 -2.67 -4.86 18.82
N SER A 229 -3.05 -6.13 18.84
CA SER A 229 -4.21 -6.60 19.63
C SER A 229 -4.01 -6.42 21.15
N ARG A 230 -2.75 -6.34 21.60
CA ARG A 230 -2.38 -6.06 23.00
C ARG A 230 -2.42 -4.56 23.33
N LEU A 231 -2.72 -3.69 22.37
CA LEU A 231 -2.78 -2.26 22.61
C LEU A 231 -4.02 -1.84 23.44
N ALA A 232 -5.04 -2.70 23.53
CA ALA A 232 -6.23 -2.47 24.36
C ALA A 232 -5.93 -2.32 25.86
N THR A 233 -4.80 -2.87 26.35
CA THR A 233 -4.36 -2.71 27.74
C THR A 233 -3.58 -1.41 27.99
N LEU A 234 -3.24 -0.64 26.96
CA LEU A 234 -2.52 0.64 27.10
C LEU A 234 -3.43 1.86 27.26
N ASP A 235 -4.75 1.68 27.22
CA ASP A 235 -5.75 2.75 27.36
C ASP A 235 -5.69 3.45 28.74
N GLN A 236 -5.03 2.85 29.74
CA GLN A 236 -4.85 3.42 31.08
C GLN A 236 -3.60 4.30 31.23
N MET A 237 -2.66 4.28 30.27
CA MET A 237 -1.41 5.03 30.39
C MET A 237 -1.04 5.64 29.05
N ARG A 238 -1.46 6.89 28.79
CA ARG A 238 -0.49 8.01 28.73
C ARG A 238 -1.07 9.33 28.25
N THR A 239 -0.78 10.32 29.08
CA THR A 239 -0.96 11.76 28.89
C THR A 239 0.08 12.32 27.92
N SER A 240 -0.45 12.86 26.83
CA SER A 240 0.03 13.94 25.95
C SER A 240 1.45 14.50 26.14
N ARG A 241 2.22 14.60 25.04
CA ARG A 241 2.92 15.85 24.64
C ARG A 241 3.05 15.98 23.12
N SER A 242 3.18 17.26 22.74
CA SER A 242 3.24 17.90 21.41
C SER A 242 4.21 17.30 20.39
N ALA A 243 3.71 17.08 19.17
CA ALA A 243 4.44 16.69 17.97
C ALA A 243 5.02 17.90 17.22
N ARG A 244 6.31 17.87 16.86
CA ARG A 244 6.94 18.83 15.93
C ARG A 244 6.95 18.28 14.50
N PHE A 245 6.48 19.12 13.58
CA PHE A 245 6.35 19.00 12.10
C PHE A 245 7.72 19.00 11.39
N GLN A 246 7.89 18.73 10.08
CA GLN A 246 7.13 18.07 8.98
C GLN A 246 7.87 18.23 7.61
N THR A 247 9.09 18.78 7.55
CA THR A 247 9.80 18.96 6.28
C THR A 247 10.68 17.78 5.88
N MET A 248 11.20 16.99 6.82
CA MET A 248 12.17 15.94 6.51
C MET A 248 11.60 14.77 5.69
N THR A 249 10.40 14.25 6.01
CA THR A 249 9.87 13.04 5.33
C THR A 249 9.48 13.32 3.89
N LEU A 250 8.91 14.48 3.60
CA LEU A 250 8.53 14.85 2.23
C LEU A 250 9.78 15.09 1.37
N VAL A 251 10.80 15.75 1.93
CA VAL A 251 12.09 15.93 1.25
C VAL A 251 12.78 14.60 1.03
N VAL A 252 12.83 13.71 2.02
CA VAL A 252 13.44 12.38 1.90
C VAL A 252 12.69 11.51 0.90
N THR A 253 11.36 11.50 0.93
CA THR A 253 10.55 10.70 -0.01
C THR A 253 10.62 11.30 -1.42
N GLY A 254 10.60 12.61 -1.56
CA GLY A 254 10.78 13.30 -2.84
C GLY A 254 12.18 13.07 -3.43
N ALA A 255 13.24 13.16 -2.61
CA ALA A 255 14.61 12.87 -3.01
C ALA A 255 14.79 11.40 -3.39
N TYR A 256 14.18 10.48 -2.63
CA TYR A 256 14.13 9.05 -2.95
C TYR A 256 13.49 8.80 -4.31
N LEU A 257 12.33 9.40 -4.58
CA LEU A 257 11.65 9.26 -5.87
C LEU A 257 12.46 9.89 -7.00
N ALA A 258 13.07 11.06 -6.79
CA ALA A 258 13.95 11.68 -7.78
C ALA A 258 15.16 10.80 -8.11
N ALA A 259 15.80 10.21 -7.10
CA ALA A 259 16.90 9.27 -7.29
C ALA A 259 16.46 8.00 -8.02
N MET A 260 15.29 7.45 -7.67
CA MET A 260 14.75 6.27 -8.33
C MET A 260 14.41 6.55 -9.80
N VAL A 261 13.79 7.70 -10.11
CA VAL A 261 13.53 8.14 -11.48
C VAL A 261 14.82 8.31 -12.26
N LEU A 262 15.85 8.92 -11.65
CA LEU A 262 17.16 9.10 -12.26
C LEU A 262 17.79 7.74 -12.61
N ILE A 263 17.83 6.81 -11.65
CA ILE A 263 18.37 5.46 -11.87
C ILE A 263 17.59 4.72 -12.96
N ALA A 264 16.25 4.77 -12.94
CA ALA A 264 15.42 4.14 -13.95
C ALA A 264 15.65 4.72 -15.35
N ARG A 265 15.81 6.05 -15.47
CA ARG A 265 16.16 6.72 -16.73
C ARG A 265 17.55 6.32 -17.21
N LEU A 266 18.54 6.26 -16.32
CA LEU A 266 19.91 5.84 -16.65
C LEU A 266 19.95 4.39 -17.15
N LEU A 267 19.21 3.48 -16.51
CA LEU A 267 19.08 2.09 -16.96
C LEU A 267 18.37 1.99 -18.32
N ALA A 268 17.33 2.80 -18.55
CA ALA A 268 16.63 2.83 -19.84
C ALA A 268 17.50 3.36 -20.99
N ILE A 269 18.41 4.31 -20.70
CA ILE A 269 19.37 4.84 -21.68
C ILE A 269 20.52 3.86 -21.91
N GLY A 270 21.05 3.25 -20.85
CA GLY A 270 22.11 2.23 -20.95
C GLY A 270 21.69 0.99 -21.73
N GLY A 271 20.43 0.56 -21.60
CA GLY A 271 19.86 -0.53 -22.39
C GLY A 271 19.73 -0.24 -23.89
N HIS A 272 19.84 1.02 -24.32
CA HIS A 272 19.86 1.40 -25.74
C HIS A 272 21.27 1.33 -26.36
N GLN A 273 22.34 1.39 -25.57
CA GLN A 273 23.73 1.35 -26.09
C GLN A 273 24.23 -0.06 -26.37
N GLU A 274 23.66 -1.11 -25.77
CA GLU A 274 24.01 -2.51 -26.11
C GLU A 274 23.31 -3.05 -27.37
N ARG A 275 22.72 -2.16 -28.20
CA ARG A 275 21.99 -2.51 -29.43
C ARG A 275 22.57 -1.90 -30.71
N LEU A 276 23.78 -1.36 -30.67
CA LEU A 276 24.56 -0.93 -31.83
C LEU A 276 25.84 -1.77 -31.93
#